data_AF-A0A1L8MJ13-F1
#
_entry.id   AF-A0A1L8MJ13-F1
#
_cell.length_a   1.000
_cell.length_b   1.000
_cell.length_c   1.000
_cell.angle_alpha   90.00
_cell.angle_beta   90.00
_cell.angle_gamma   90.00
#
_symmetry.space_group_name_H-M   'P 1'
#
loop_
_entity.id
_entity.type
_entity.pdbx_description
1 polymer ?
#
loop_
_entity_poly.entity_id
_entity_poly.type
_entity_poly.pdbx_seq_one_letter_code
_entity_poly.pdbx_strand_id
1 'polypeptide(L)'
;MDEIFFETQIKQDGTKLFAFSIPLMKPREGARGGGGRGGRGQGGDGGGRGGRGGQESRGGSSQKSSDSSDRMTEQLYTLLDEKLNETDYCQTGYIEIDTHQNEDRLHLLGECNETASAVDRLDFPNVN
;
A
#
# COMPACT_ATOMS: atom_id res chain seq x y z
N MET A 1 2.66 15.04 9.52
CA MET A 1 1.55 14.10 9.76
C MET A 1 1.06 13.78 8.38
N ASP A 2 1.43 12.60 7.87
CA ASP A 2 0.99 12.19 6.55
C ASP A 2 -0.52 11.89 6.64
N GLU A 3 -1.32 12.86 6.18
CA GLU A 3 -2.76 12.90 6.40
C GLU A 3 -3.47 11.95 5.44
N ILE A 4 -4.27 11.03 5.99
CA ILE A 4 -5.18 10.17 5.23
C ILE A 4 -6.32 11.03 4.67
N PHE A 5 -6.67 10.82 3.41
CA PHE A 5 -7.75 11.55 2.75
C PHE A 5 -8.98 10.65 2.61
N PHE A 6 -10.14 11.15 3.00
CA PHE A 6 -11.43 10.51 2.80
C PHE A 6 -12.45 11.56 2.39
N GLU A 7 -12.91 11.48 1.15
CA GLU A 7 -13.93 12.36 0.58
C GLU A 7 -15.15 11.55 0.17
N THR A 8 -16.32 12.08 0.47
CA THR A 8 -17.61 11.45 0.16
C THR A 8 -18.37 12.31 -0.84
N GLN A 9 -19.04 11.65 -1.78
CA GLN A 9 -19.92 12.33 -2.73
C GLN A 9 -21.22 11.55 -2.91
N ILE A 10 -22.34 12.23 -2.67
CA ILE A 10 -23.67 11.68 -2.93
C ILE A 10 -24.21 12.29 -4.23
N LYS A 11 -24.45 11.45 -5.23
CA LYS A 11 -25.05 11.86 -6.51
C LYS A 11 -26.55 12.16 -6.38
N GLN A 12 -27.11 12.80 -7.40
CA GLN A 12 -28.54 13.14 -7.44
C GLN A 12 -29.44 11.91 -7.46
N ASP A 13 -29.02 10.85 -8.15
CA ASP A 13 -29.68 9.53 -8.18
C ASP A 13 -29.60 8.77 -6.84
N GLY A 14 -28.82 9.28 -5.88
CA GLY A 14 -28.61 8.66 -4.58
C GLY A 14 -27.43 7.70 -4.53
N THR A 15 -26.67 7.54 -5.61
CA THR A 15 -25.42 6.76 -5.54
C THR A 15 -24.43 7.44 -4.60
N LYS A 16 -23.86 6.65 -3.68
CA LYS A 16 -22.87 7.10 -2.70
C LYS A 16 -21.49 6.70 -3.19
N LEU A 17 -20.67 7.68 -3.53
CA LEU A 17 -19.27 7.50 -3.90
C LEU A 17 -18.35 7.96 -2.78
N PHE A 18 -17.15 7.41 -2.76
CA PHE A 18 -16.07 7.92 -1.94
C PHE A 18 -14.71 7.82 -2.64
N ALA A 19 -13.79 8.68 -2.22
CA ALA A 19 -12.38 8.62 -2.56
C ALA A 19 -11.57 8.51 -1.27
N PHE A 20 -10.73 7.48 -1.19
CA PHE A 20 -9.86 7.23 -0.06
C PHE A 20 -8.40 7.24 -0.51
N SER A 21 -7.50 7.82 0.28
CA SER A 21 -6.08 7.85 -0.10
C SER A 21 -5.14 7.88 1.09
N ILE A 22 -4.16 6.98 1.09
CA ILE A 22 -3.11 6.91 2.12
C ILE A 22 -1.74 7.28 1.55
N PRO A 23 -0.84 7.86 2.36
CA PRO A 23 0.54 8.13 1.97
C PRO A 23 1.31 6.82 1.72
N LEU A 24 2.11 6.78 0.66
CA LEU A 24 3.09 5.73 0.47
C LEU A 24 4.23 5.96 1.45
N MET A 25 4.51 4.96 2.28
CA MET A 25 5.73 4.95 3.08
C MET A 25 6.90 4.74 2.12
N LYS A 26 7.48 5.84 1.61
CA LYS A 26 8.75 5.75 0.88
C LYS A 26 9.74 5.07 1.82
N PRO A 27 10.38 3.96 1.42
CA PRO A 27 11.51 3.46 2.20
C PRO A 27 12.49 4.63 2.28
N ARG A 28 12.76 5.10 3.51
CA ARG A 28 13.68 6.21 3.75
C ARG A 28 14.94 5.96 2.91
N GLU A 29 15.15 6.76 1.87
CA GLU A 29 16.43 6.83 1.16
C GLU A 29 17.44 7.42 2.13
N GLY A 30 17.95 6.54 3.00
CA GLY A 30 18.74 6.91 4.17
C GLY A 30 19.51 5.74 4.77
N ALA A 31 19.35 4.51 4.28
CA ALA A 31 20.33 3.44 4.53
C ALA A 31 21.56 3.59 3.63
N ARG A 32 22.15 4.79 3.60
CA ARG A 32 23.52 5.03 3.13
C ARG A 32 24.26 5.84 4.21
N GLY A 33 24.72 5.13 5.23
CA GLY A 33 25.63 5.61 6.27
C GLY A 33 25.85 4.49 7.29
N GLY A 34 27.03 3.93 7.52
CA GLY A 34 28.35 4.29 7.04
C GLY A 34 29.32 3.10 7.13
N GLY A 35 30.45 3.24 6.44
CA GLY A 35 31.50 2.25 6.42
C GLY A 35 32.18 2.06 7.78
N GLY A 36 32.60 0.82 8.03
CA GLY A 36 33.58 0.46 9.05
C GLY A 36 34.62 -0.47 8.44
N ARG A 37 35.75 0.10 8.02
CA ARG A 37 36.98 -0.66 7.78
C ARG A 37 37.48 -1.23 9.12
N GLY A 38 37.74 -2.53 9.16
CA GLY A 38 38.50 -3.22 10.20
C GLY A 38 38.18 -4.71 10.12
N GLY A 39 39.11 -5.66 9.98
CA GLY A 39 40.55 -5.64 10.07
C GLY A 39 40.98 -7.01 10.63
N ARG A 40 41.89 -7.68 9.91
CA ARG A 40 42.80 -8.76 10.36
C ARG A 40 42.24 -10.13 10.79
N GLY A 41 42.75 -11.16 10.11
CA GLY A 41 42.97 -12.52 10.62
C GLY A 41 43.33 -13.48 9.47
N GLN A 42 44.62 -13.72 9.20
CA GLN A 42 45.29 -15.04 9.37
C GLN A 42 44.62 -16.14 8.55
N GLY A 43 45.16 -16.60 7.41
CA GLY A 43 46.46 -17.25 7.25
C GLY A 43 46.21 -18.69 6.79
N GLY A 44 46.98 -19.20 5.82
CA GLY A 44 46.97 -20.64 5.50
C GLY A 44 47.13 -20.98 4.02
N ASP A 45 48.37 -21.24 3.61
CA ASP A 45 48.76 -22.11 2.51
C ASP A 45 47.96 -23.43 2.49
N GLY A 46 47.60 -23.92 1.30
CA GLY A 46 47.08 -25.27 1.14
C GLY A 46 46.48 -25.54 -0.23
N GLY A 47 47.23 -26.25 -1.09
CA GLY A 47 46.77 -26.66 -2.41
C GLY A 47 45.62 -27.68 -2.39
N GLY A 48 44.96 -27.82 -3.55
CA GLY A 48 43.95 -28.85 -3.74
C GLY A 48 43.39 -28.86 -5.16
N ARG A 49 43.89 -29.78 -6.00
CA ARG A 49 43.21 -30.22 -7.23
C ARG A 49 42.01 -31.08 -6.85
N GLY A 50 40.83 -30.75 -7.39
CA GLY A 50 39.60 -31.55 -7.41
C GLY A 50 38.47 -30.61 -7.86
N GLY A 51 37.59 -30.89 -8.82
CA GLY A 51 37.07 -32.14 -9.34
C GLY A 51 35.55 -32.10 -9.19
N ARG A 52 34.83 -32.25 -10.32
CA ARG A 52 33.40 -32.61 -10.46
C ARG A 52 32.33 -31.52 -10.29
N GLY A 53 31.60 -31.29 -11.39
CA GLY A 53 30.14 -31.47 -11.44
C GLY A 53 29.23 -30.37 -10.87
N GLY A 54 28.49 -29.72 -11.78
CA GLY A 54 27.07 -29.38 -11.61
C GLY A 54 26.73 -28.22 -10.67
N GLN A 55 26.35 -27.07 -11.26
CA GLN A 55 25.15 -26.35 -10.84
C GLN A 55 24.74 -25.31 -11.89
N GLU A 56 23.76 -25.70 -12.69
CA GLU A 56 22.69 -24.83 -13.17
C GLU A 56 21.97 -24.14 -12.00
N SER A 57 21.36 -22.98 -12.27
CA SER A 57 20.66 -22.04 -11.36
C SER A 57 21.60 -20.95 -10.80
N ARG A 58 21.30 -19.65 -10.83
CA ARG A 58 20.01 -19.03 -10.49
C ARG A 58 19.88 -17.69 -11.23
N GLY A 59 18.89 -17.61 -12.12
CA GLY A 59 18.17 -16.36 -12.33
C GLY A 59 17.41 -15.99 -11.06
N GLY A 60 17.06 -14.72 -10.92
CA GLY A 60 16.11 -14.24 -9.91
C GLY A 60 16.77 -13.34 -8.87
N SER A 61 16.69 -12.04 -9.09
CA SER A 61 16.84 -11.03 -8.04
C SER A 61 16.04 -9.77 -8.36
N SER A 62 14.79 -9.95 -8.77
CA SER A 62 13.81 -8.87 -8.93
C SER A 62 12.47 -9.16 -8.21
N GLN A 63 12.40 -10.17 -7.32
CA GLN A 63 11.18 -10.54 -6.58
C GLN A 63 10.98 -9.79 -5.25
N LYS A 64 11.61 -8.62 -5.05
CA LYS A 64 11.43 -7.85 -3.80
C LYS A 64 10.39 -6.73 -3.87
N SER A 65 9.79 -6.50 -5.04
CA SER A 65 8.85 -5.38 -5.23
C SER A 65 7.38 -5.76 -5.06
N SER A 66 6.98 -7.02 -5.23
CA SER A 66 5.58 -7.43 -5.09
C SER A 66 5.12 -7.40 -3.62
N ASP A 67 5.90 -8.02 -2.72
CA ASP A 67 5.57 -8.11 -1.29
C ASP A 67 5.31 -6.76 -0.61
N SER A 68 6.01 -5.70 -1.03
CA SER A 68 5.89 -4.39 -0.38
C SER A 68 4.68 -3.61 -0.89
N SER A 69 4.33 -3.74 -2.17
CA SER A 69 3.11 -3.16 -2.72
C SER A 69 1.88 -3.85 -2.14
N ASP A 70 1.87 -5.18 -2.09
CA ASP A 70 0.76 -5.97 -1.54
C ASP A 70 0.47 -5.57 -0.09
N ARG A 71 1.52 -5.42 0.75
CA ARG A 71 1.34 -4.98 2.15
C ARG A 71 0.73 -3.59 2.29
N MET A 72 1.08 -2.65 1.40
CA MET A 72 0.50 -1.30 1.45
C MET A 72 -0.95 -1.31 1.01
N THR A 73 -1.29 -2.13 0.02
CA THR A 73 -2.69 -2.32 -0.40
C THR A 73 -3.53 -2.94 0.72
N GLU A 74 -3.02 -3.94 1.44
CA GLU A 74 -3.72 -4.48 2.62
C GLU A 74 -3.94 -3.42 3.71
N GLN A 75 -2.96 -2.54 3.94
CA GLN A 75 -3.13 -1.41 4.87
C GLN A 75 -4.17 -0.41 4.40
N LEU A 76 -4.24 -0.12 3.10
CA LEU A 76 -5.28 0.74 2.51
C LEU A 76 -6.67 0.18 2.83
N TYR A 77 -6.91 -1.09 2.56
CA TYR A 77 -8.20 -1.71 2.83
C TYR A 77 -8.55 -1.74 4.32
N THR A 78 -7.56 -2.00 5.18
CA THR A 78 -7.76 -1.98 6.64
C THR A 78 -8.18 -0.60 7.13
N LEU A 79 -7.45 0.44 6.73
CA LEU A 79 -7.76 1.82 7.14
C LEU A 79 -9.06 2.32 6.53
N LEU A 80 -9.38 1.88 5.31
CA LEU A 80 -10.67 2.18 4.68
C LEU A 80 -11.82 1.55 5.47
N ASP A 81 -11.71 0.28 5.86
CA ASP A 81 -12.74 -0.40 6.66
C ASP A 81 -12.95 0.32 8.01
N GLU A 82 -11.87 0.66 8.70
CA GLU A 82 -11.94 1.47 9.92
C GLU A 82 -12.64 2.82 9.67
N LYS A 83 -12.34 3.49 8.55
CA LYS A 83 -12.93 4.79 8.23
C LYS A 83 -14.41 4.71 7.88
N LEU A 84 -14.81 3.68 7.15
CA LEU A 84 -16.21 3.43 6.81
C LEU A 84 -17.02 3.06 8.06
N ASN A 85 -16.45 2.27 8.98
CA ASN A 85 -17.07 1.95 10.26
C ASN A 85 -17.14 3.16 11.21
N GLU A 86 -16.16 4.06 11.19
CA GLU A 86 -16.18 5.29 12.00
C GLU A 86 -17.24 6.28 11.51
N THR A 87 -17.40 6.38 10.19
CA THR A 87 -18.30 7.35 9.56
C THR A 87 -19.70 6.80 9.34
N ASP A 88 -19.89 5.49 9.38
CA ASP A 88 -21.12 4.80 8.94
C ASP A 88 -21.54 5.18 7.50
N TYR A 89 -20.57 5.55 6.66
CA TYR A 89 -20.86 6.01 5.30
C TYR A 89 -21.32 4.87 4.40
N CYS A 90 -20.73 3.67 4.46
CA CYS A 90 -21.24 2.50 3.73
C CYS A 90 -21.64 1.40 4.72
N GLN A 91 -22.94 1.13 4.89
CA GLN A 91 -23.47 0.19 5.89
C GLN A 91 -23.60 -1.24 5.35
N THR A 92 -23.85 -1.40 4.05
CA THR A 92 -24.02 -2.73 3.41
C THR A 92 -22.79 -3.15 2.59
N GLY A 93 -21.67 -2.46 2.81
CA GLY A 93 -20.41 -2.64 2.10
C GLY A 93 -20.29 -1.74 0.87
N TYR A 94 -19.19 -1.91 0.15
CA TYR A 94 -18.84 -1.13 -1.04
C TYR A 94 -18.32 -2.01 -2.16
N ILE A 95 -18.34 -1.45 -3.37
CA ILE A 95 -17.68 -1.98 -4.55
C ILE A 95 -16.52 -1.05 -4.88
N GLU A 96 -15.34 -1.65 -5.11
CA GLU A 96 -14.19 -0.94 -5.62
C GLU A 96 -14.39 -0.60 -7.10
N ILE A 97 -14.25 0.67 -7.45
CA ILE A 97 -14.29 1.15 -8.84
C ILE A 97 -12.89 1.17 -9.43
N ASP A 98 -11.93 1.72 -8.69
CA ASP A 98 -10.56 1.87 -9.15
C ASP A 98 -9.60 1.98 -7.95
N THR A 99 -8.46 1.28 -8.06
CA THR A 99 -7.34 1.41 -7.12
C THR A 99 -6.09 1.69 -7.92
N HIS A 100 -5.43 2.81 -7.62
CA HIS A 100 -4.21 3.20 -8.30
C HIS A 100 -3.21 3.85 -7.37
N GLN A 101 -1.94 3.68 -7.72
CA GLN A 101 -0.82 4.26 -6.99
C GLN A 101 -0.24 5.43 -7.78
N ASN A 102 -0.09 6.58 -7.12
CA ASN A 102 0.65 7.74 -7.62
C ASN A 102 2.05 7.82 -6.96
N GLU A 103 2.84 8.87 -7.23
CA GLU A 103 4.24 8.95 -6.75
C GLU A 103 4.38 8.96 -5.21
N ASP A 104 3.37 9.42 -4.50
CA ASP A 104 3.38 9.64 -3.06
C ASP A 104 2.19 9.02 -2.31
N ARG A 105 1.17 8.52 -3.00
CA ARG A 105 -0.07 8.02 -2.37
C ARG A 105 -0.66 6.81 -3.09
N LEU A 106 -1.37 6.00 -2.33
CA LEU A 106 -2.24 4.95 -2.84
C LEU A 106 -3.69 5.41 -2.72
N HIS A 107 -4.41 5.39 -3.83
CA HIS A 107 -5.77 5.91 -3.96
C HIS A 107 -6.75 4.77 -4.25
N LEU A 108 -7.94 4.87 -3.69
CA LEU A 108 -9.06 3.98 -3.96
C LEU A 108 -10.34 4.79 -4.14
N LEU A 109 -11.06 4.50 -5.22
CA LEU A 109 -12.39 5.01 -5.52
C LEU A 109 -13.40 3.89 -5.34
N GLY A 110 -14.47 4.16 -4.61
CA GLY A 110 -15.50 3.16 -4.35
C GLY A 110 -16.92 3.72 -4.38
N GLU A 111 -17.87 2.80 -4.47
CA GLU A 111 -19.30 3.06 -4.42
C GLU A 111 -19.94 2.20 -3.33
N CYS A 112 -20.78 2.77 -2.47
CA CYS A 112 -21.53 1.95 -1.51
C CYS A 112 -22.57 1.10 -2.23
N ASN A 113 -22.85 -0.10 -1.70
CA ASN A 113 -23.88 -0.99 -2.24
C ASN A 113 -25.31 -0.43 -2.06
N GLU A 114 -25.49 0.45 -1.07
CA GLU A 114 -26.76 1.13 -0.82
C GLU A 114 -26.82 2.55 -1.38
N THR A 115 -28.05 3.04 -1.57
CA THR A 115 -28.31 4.43 -1.94
C THR A 115 -28.41 5.33 -0.72
N ALA A 116 -28.08 6.60 -0.91
CA ALA A 116 -28.11 7.63 0.12
C ALA A 116 -29.52 7.81 0.69
N SER A 117 -29.62 7.68 2.00
CA SER A 117 -30.81 8.07 2.75
C SER A 117 -30.97 9.60 2.77
N ALA A 118 -32.13 10.08 3.21
CA ALA A 118 -32.32 11.52 3.43
C ALA A 118 -31.39 12.06 4.53
N VAL A 119 -31.02 11.22 5.51
CA VAL A 119 -30.10 11.55 6.60
C VAL A 119 -28.66 11.64 6.07
N ASP A 120 -28.25 10.70 5.22
CA ASP A 120 -26.91 10.69 4.62
C ASP A 120 -26.61 11.99 3.85
N ARG A 121 -27.62 12.55 3.17
CA ARG A 121 -27.48 13.83 2.44
C ARG A 121 -27.29 15.03 3.36
N LEU A 122 -27.70 14.93 4.61
CA LEU A 122 -27.51 15.96 5.63
C LEU A 122 -26.16 15.79 6.34
N ASP A 123 -25.76 14.55 6.60
CA ASP A 123 -24.51 14.22 7.30
C ASP A 123 -23.28 14.31 6.39
N PHE A 124 -23.44 14.03 5.09
CA PHE A 124 -22.40 14.07 4.07
C PHE A 124 -22.76 15.04 2.94
N PRO A 125 -22.84 16.35 3.22
CA PRO A 125 -23.07 17.34 2.17
C PRO A 125 -21.85 17.40 1.25
N ASN A 126 -22.09 17.40 -0.07
CA ASN A 126 -21.03 17.58 -1.06
C ASN A 126 -20.44 18.99 -0.90
N VAL A 127 -19.32 19.12 -0.19
CA VAL A 127 -18.58 20.37 -0.05
C VAL A 127 -17.64 20.51 -1.25
N ASN A 128 -17.67 21.69 -1.88
CA ASN A 128 -16.93 22.02 -3.11
C ASN A 128 -15.72 22.91 -2.79
#